data_AF-A0A3M1ZSZ8-F1
#
_entry.id   AF-A0A3M1ZSZ8-F1
#
_cell.length_a   1.000
_cell.length_b   1.000
_cell.length_c   1.000
_cell.angle_alpha   90.00
_cell.angle_beta   90.00
_cell.angle_gamma   90.00
#
_symmetry.space_group_name_H-M   'P 1'
#
loop_
_entity.id
_entity.type
_entity.pdbx_description
1 polymer ?
#
loop_
_entity_poly.entity_id
_entity_poly.type
_entity_poly.pdbx_seq_one_letter_code
_entity_poly.pdbx_strand_id
1 'polypeptide(L)'
;MERTVSAPAGSDGSAMIGSHGMAYRDDRDALEYRVRELESENRLLREQLAAERSARRAVVAARDAARAKRVRGACAFCGGTLLPVAMFAGHDVANPLPLGISTLRFGDPKGGFTHFAPVRAFACTSCGFLHPFIDMDPGDLPMEVRASEEDPQPDDEEEA
;
A
#
# COMPACT_ATOMS: atom_id res chain seq x y z
N MET A 1 66.42 -6.06 77.02
CA MET A 1 66.18 -4.94 76.10
C MET A 1 65.29 -5.45 74.98
N GLU A 2 63.99 -5.46 75.25
CA GLU A 2 62.95 -5.92 74.31
C GLU A 2 62.52 -4.73 73.46
N ARG A 3 62.56 -4.87 72.12
CA ARG A 3 61.97 -3.91 71.18
C ARG A 3 60.67 -4.50 70.66
N THR A 4 59.56 -3.99 71.17
CA THR A 4 58.21 -4.21 70.66
C THR A 4 58.04 -3.47 69.33
N VAL A 5 57.64 -4.19 68.28
CA VAL A 5 57.24 -3.61 66.99
C VAL A 5 55.75 -3.29 67.07
N SER A 6 55.40 -2.01 67.07
CA SER A 6 54.01 -1.54 66.96
C SER A 6 53.58 -1.54 65.49
N ALA A 7 52.53 -2.30 65.17
CA ALA A 7 51.84 -2.22 63.88
C ALA A 7 50.92 -0.99 63.85
N PRO A 8 50.87 -0.22 62.74
CA PRO A 8 49.86 0.82 62.58
C PRO A 8 48.49 0.19 62.31
N ALA A 9 47.50 0.77 62.97
CA ALA A 9 46.09 0.45 62.90
C ALA A 9 45.57 0.50 61.46
N GLY A 10 44.73 -0.47 61.12
CA GLY A 10 43.88 -0.40 59.95
C GLY A 10 42.81 0.68 60.14
N SER A 11 42.65 1.53 59.13
CA SER A 11 41.40 2.22 58.84
C SER A 11 41.34 2.51 57.35
N ASP A 12 40.11 2.52 56.82
CA ASP A 12 39.72 3.04 55.51
C ASP A 12 39.79 2.10 54.30
N GLY A 13 39.04 0.99 54.38
CA GLY A 13 38.62 0.20 53.21
C GLY A 13 37.10 0.16 52.96
N SER A 14 36.28 0.79 53.80
CA SER A 14 34.83 0.47 53.87
C SER A 14 33.88 1.44 53.14
N ALA A 15 34.39 2.41 52.37
CA ALA A 15 33.55 3.42 51.70
C ALA A 15 33.27 3.14 50.20
N MET A 16 34.02 2.24 49.55
CA MET A 16 33.90 2.02 48.09
C MET A 16 32.86 0.94 47.68
N ILE A 17 32.36 0.14 48.62
CA ILE A 17 31.43 -0.97 48.30
C ILE A 17 29.96 -0.48 48.21
N GLY A 18 29.64 0.68 48.79
CA GLY A 18 28.28 1.23 48.79
C GLY A 18 27.83 1.90 47.47
N SER A 19 28.75 2.51 46.71
CA SER A 19 28.38 3.23 45.47
C SER A 19 28.10 2.29 44.29
N HIS A 20 28.82 1.17 44.20
CA HIS A 20 28.57 0.15 43.18
C HIS A 20 27.18 -0.48 43.32
N GLY A 21 26.72 -0.77 44.55
CA GLY A 21 25.40 -1.35 44.78
C GLY A 21 24.22 -0.45 44.42
N MET A 22 24.38 0.88 44.47
CA MET A 22 23.36 1.83 43.98
C MET A 22 23.42 1.99 42.46
N ALA A 23 24.61 2.12 41.85
CA ALA A 23 24.75 2.23 40.39
C ALA A 23 24.18 1.01 39.64
N TYR A 24 24.41 -0.20 40.12
CA TYR A 24 23.81 -1.41 39.53
C TYR A 24 22.28 -1.46 39.67
N ARG A 25 21.71 -0.83 40.70
CA ARG A 25 20.24 -0.74 40.86
C ARG A 25 19.66 0.28 39.90
N ASP A 26 20.30 1.44 39.77
CA ASP A 26 19.89 2.49 38.84
C ASP A 26 19.98 2.02 37.39
N ASP A 27 21.05 1.30 37.01
CA ASP A 27 21.20 0.70 35.68
C ASP A 27 20.14 -0.37 35.39
N ARG A 28 19.82 -1.20 36.39
CA ARG A 28 18.77 -2.22 36.26
C ARG A 28 17.40 -1.57 36.06
N ASP A 29 17.08 -0.53 36.83
CA ASP A 29 15.80 0.15 36.75
C ASP A 29 15.66 0.93 35.43
N ALA A 30 16.76 1.49 34.91
CA ALA A 30 16.82 2.10 33.57
C ALA A 30 16.59 1.08 32.45
N LEU A 31 17.19 -0.11 32.55
CA LEU A 31 16.98 -1.20 31.59
C LEU A 31 15.55 -1.73 31.64
N GLU A 32 14.97 -1.88 32.83
CA GLU A 32 13.57 -2.28 32.98
C GLU A 32 12.61 -1.27 32.33
N TYR A 33 12.87 0.03 32.49
CA TYR A 33 12.10 1.07 31.82
C TYR A 33 12.18 0.92 30.30
N ARG A 34 13.40 0.74 29.76
CA ARG A 34 13.61 0.60 28.32
C ARG A 34 12.98 -0.67 27.75
N VAL A 35 13.00 -1.78 28.50
CA VAL A 35 12.32 -3.02 28.10
C VAL A 35 10.81 -2.80 28.02
N ARG A 36 10.20 -2.14 29.01
CA ARG A 36 8.75 -1.85 28.98
C ARG A 36 8.36 -0.94 27.82
N GLU A 37 9.19 0.05 27.52
CA GLU A 37 9.00 0.95 26.38
C GLU A 37 9.04 0.17 25.06
N LEU A 38 10.07 -0.65 24.85
CA LEU A 38 10.22 -1.48 23.66
C LEU A 38 9.08 -2.51 23.52
N GLU A 39 8.62 -3.11 24.62
CA GLU A 39 7.47 -4.01 24.60
C GLU A 39 6.18 -3.28 24.19
N SER A 40 6.01 -2.03 24.62
CA SER A 40 4.88 -1.19 24.21
C SER A 40 4.93 -0.86 22.73
N GLU A 41 6.08 -0.41 22.24
CA GLU A 41 6.29 -0.15 20.82
C GLU A 41 6.08 -1.42 19.97
N ASN A 42 6.56 -2.57 20.45
CA ASN A 42 6.39 -3.83 19.73
C ASN A 42 4.91 -4.24 19.61
N ARG A 43 4.11 -4.01 20.66
CA ARG A 43 2.65 -4.23 20.60
C ARG A 43 2.01 -3.33 19.56
N LEU A 44 2.31 -2.02 19.59
CA LEU A 44 1.76 -1.05 18.63
C LEU A 44 2.13 -1.40 17.18
N LEU A 45 3.39 -1.73 16.91
CA LEU A 45 3.84 -2.11 15.57
C LEU A 45 3.17 -3.40 15.09
N ARG A 46 2.94 -4.38 15.98
CA ARG A 46 2.21 -5.61 15.62
C ARG A 46 0.75 -5.32 15.27
N GLU A 47 0.10 -4.43 16.01
CA GLU A 47 -1.28 -4.01 15.74
C GLU A 47 -1.39 -3.29 14.39
N GLN A 48 -0.51 -2.33 14.12
CA GLN A 48 -0.45 -1.63 12.83
C GLN A 48 -0.21 -2.60 11.67
N LEU A 49 0.73 -3.53 11.84
CA LEU A 49 1.05 -4.52 10.82
C LEU A 49 -0.10 -5.52 10.60
N ALA A 50 -0.87 -5.83 11.63
CA ALA A 50 -2.09 -6.64 11.50
C ALA A 50 -3.19 -5.88 10.74
N ALA A 51 -3.37 -4.59 11.03
CA ALA A 51 -4.33 -3.73 10.34
C ALA A 51 -3.98 -3.54 8.85
N GLU A 52 -2.71 -3.30 8.53
CA GLU A 52 -2.22 -3.20 7.15
C GLU A 52 -2.42 -4.52 6.39
N ARG A 53 -2.12 -5.66 7.02
CA ARG A 53 -2.34 -6.98 6.41
C ARG A 53 -3.82 -7.26 6.17
N SER A 54 -4.72 -6.87 7.08
CA SER A 54 -6.16 -7.07 6.89
C SER A 54 -6.69 -6.16 5.78
N ALA A 55 -6.27 -4.90 5.72
CA ALA A 55 -6.59 -3.97 4.64
C ALA A 55 -6.13 -4.51 3.28
N ARG A 56 -4.88 -4.97 3.19
CA ARG A 56 -4.35 -5.58 1.95
C ARG A 56 -5.15 -6.81 1.53
N ARG A 57 -5.53 -7.69 2.46
CA ARG A 57 -6.38 -8.86 2.16
C ARG A 57 -7.76 -8.44 1.65
N ALA A 58 -8.36 -7.41 2.24
CA ALA A 58 -9.64 -6.87 1.79
C ALA A 58 -9.56 -6.32 0.36
N VAL A 59 -8.51 -5.58 0.02
CA VAL A 59 -8.26 -5.08 -1.35
C VAL A 59 -8.10 -6.23 -2.35
N VAL A 60 -7.31 -7.25 -2.01
CA VAL A 60 -7.13 -8.43 -2.87
C VAL A 60 -8.45 -9.18 -3.06
N ALA A 61 -9.20 -9.41 -1.99
CA ALA A 61 -10.50 -10.07 -2.05
C ALA A 61 -11.52 -9.30 -2.89
N ALA A 62 -11.55 -7.96 -2.78
CA ALA A 62 -12.38 -7.10 -3.62
C ALA A 62 -11.99 -7.20 -5.11
N ARG A 63 -10.69 -7.19 -5.41
CA ARG A 63 -10.16 -7.36 -6.77
C ARG A 63 -10.51 -8.74 -7.35
N ASP A 64 -10.35 -9.79 -6.57
CA ASP A 64 -10.65 -11.16 -6.99
C ASP A 64 -12.15 -11.37 -7.17
N ALA A 65 -12.98 -10.76 -6.31
CA ALA A 65 -14.44 -10.75 -6.47
C ALA A 65 -14.87 -9.99 -7.73
N ALA A 66 -14.26 -8.83 -8.02
CA ALA A 66 -14.47 -8.09 -9.26
C ALA A 66 -14.07 -8.92 -10.49
N ARG A 67 -12.92 -9.62 -10.42
CA ARG A 67 -12.48 -10.55 -11.47
C ARG A 67 -13.46 -11.70 -11.64
N ALA A 68 -13.93 -12.31 -10.56
CA ALA A 68 -14.88 -13.42 -10.61
C ALA A 68 -16.25 -13.02 -11.17
N LYS A 69 -16.73 -11.81 -10.87
CA LYS A 69 -17.95 -11.25 -11.50
C LYS A 69 -17.77 -11.07 -13.01
N ARG A 70 -16.58 -10.67 -13.46
CA ARG A 70 -16.23 -10.49 -14.88
C ARG A 70 -15.97 -11.79 -15.65
N VAL A 71 -15.63 -12.89 -14.99
CA VAL A 71 -15.31 -14.20 -15.63
C VAL A 71 -16.56 -14.97 -16.09
N ARG A 72 -17.78 -14.43 -15.94
CA ARG A 72 -19.01 -15.10 -16.37
C ARG A 72 -19.27 -14.89 -17.87
N GLY A 73 -18.50 -15.57 -18.71
CA GLY A 73 -18.81 -15.73 -20.12
C GLY A 73 -17.95 -16.84 -20.73
N ALA A 74 -18.59 -17.88 -21.27
CA ALA A 74 -17.93 -18.74 -22.24
C ALA A 74 -17.94 -18.02 -23.59
N CYS A 75 -16.94 -18.28 -24.44
CA CYS A 75 -16.94 -17.77 -25.80
C CYS A 75 -18.24 -18.17 -26.50
N ALA A 76 -19.02 -17.20 -26.99
CA ALA A 76 -20.27 -17.48 -27.69
C ALA A 76 -20.08 -18.30 -28.98
N PHE A 77 -18.86 -18.33 -29.53
CA PHE A 77 -18.54 -19.07 -30.74
C PHE A 77 -18.09 -20.51 -30.49
N CYS A 78 -17.17 -20.73 -29.53
CA CYS A 78 -16.54 -22.05 -29.32
C CYS A 78 -16.68 -22.61 -27.89
N GLY A 79 -17.32 -21.88 -26.97
CA GLY A 79 -17.43 -22.26 -25.56
C GLY A 79 -16.12 -22.14 -24.76
N GLY A 80 -15.02 -21.71 -25.39
CA GLY A 80 -13.71 -21.56 -24.76
C GLY A 80 -13.63 -20.43 -23.71
N THR A 81 -12.52 -20.41 -22.96
CA THR A 81 -12.31 -19.47 -21.86
C THR A 81 -12.01 -18.06 -22.36
N LEU A 82 -12.66 -17.09 -21.75
CA LEU A 82 -12.55 -15.66 -22.02
C LEU A 82 -11.55 -14.99 -21.05
N LEU A 83 -10.59 -14.24 -21.60
CA LEU A 83 -9.65 -13.43 -20.82
C LEU A 83 -9.92 -11.93 -21.03
N PRO A 84 -9.88 -11.11 -19.97
CA PRO A 84 -10.13 -9.67 -20.09
C PRO A 84 -9.02 -9.01 -20.90
N VAL A 85 -9.42 -8.16 -21.85
CA VAL A 85 -8.50 -7.34 -22.65
C VAL A 85 -9.01 -5.90 -22.70
N ALA A 86 -8.08 -4.95 -22.73
CA ALA A 86 -8.40 -3.55 -22.95
C ALA A 86 -8.47 -3.28 -24.45
N MET A 87 -9.42 -2.45 -24.88
CA MET A 87 -9.51 -1.98 -26.26
C MET A 87 -9.29 -0.47 -26.30
N PHE A 88 -8.44 -0.05 -27.22
CA PHE A 88 -8.12 1.35 -27.43
C PHE A 88 -8.27 1.68 -28.91
N ALA A 89 -8.56 2.95 -29.19
CA ALA A 89 -8.54 3.55 -30.51
C ALA A 89 -7.23 4.32 -30.71
N GLY A 90 -6.92 4.55 -31.98
CA GLY A 90 -5.74 5.31 -32.40
C GLY A 90 -4.61 4.41 -32.88
N HIS A 91 -3.73 5.03 -33.66
CA HIS A 91 -2.46 4.44 -34.08
C HIS A 91 -1.42 4.60 -32.96
N ASP A 92 -1.49 5.68 -32.18
CA ASP A 92 -0.45 6.02 -31.23
C ASP A 92 -0.46 5.07 -30.03
N VAL A 93 0.62 4.30 -29.89
CA VAL A 93 0.82 3.36 -28.78
C VAL A 93 1.27 4.09 -27.51
N ALA A 94 1.88 5.27 -27.64
CA ALA A 94 2.29 6.07 -26.50
C ALA A 94 1.09 6.75 -25.82
N ASN A 95 0.03 7.04 -26.59
CA ASN A 95 -1.19 7.67 -26.07
C ASN A 95 -2.47 6.99 -26.60
N PRO A 96 -2.81 5.79 -26.09
CA PRO A 96 -3.96 5.03 -26.55
C PRO A 96 -5.28 5.70 -26.11
N LEU A 97 -6.18 5.98 -27.06
CA LEU A 97 -7.48 6.58 -26.75
C LEU A 97 -8.45 5.50 -26.26
N PRO A 98 -9.04 5.60 -25.05
CA PRO A 98 -10.00 4.60 -24.59
C PRO A 98 -11.26 4.61 -25.46
N LEU A 99 -11.67 3.42 -25.92
CA LEU A 99 -12.94 3.27 -26.64
C LEU A 99 -14.11 3.37 -25.66
N GLY A 100 -15.10 4.19 -26.00
CA GLY A 100 -16.38 4.21 -25.30
C GLY A 100 -17.52 4.58 -26.21
N ILE A 101 -18.72 4.28 -25.75
CA ILE A 101 -19.97 4.54 -26.47
C ILE A 101 -20.77 5.55 -25.64
N SER A 102 -21.40 6.49 -26.34
CA SER A 102 -22.37 7.36 -25.70
C SER A 102 -23.57 6.54 -25.21
N THR A 103 -23.85 6.57 -23.91
CA THR A 103 -24.96 5.80 -23.31
C THR A 103 -26.34 6.47 -23.48
N LEU A 104 -26.44 7.45 -24.38
CA LEU A 104 -27.62 8.29 -24.71
C LEU A 104 -28.94 7.54 -24.93
N ARG A 105 -28.96 6.21 -25.04
CA ARG A 105 -30.17 5.43 -25.35
C ARG A 105 -30.58 4.38 -24.32
N PHE A 106 -29.80 4.18 -23.26
CA PHE A 106 -30.03 3.05 -22.35
C PHE A 106 -30.54 3.43 -20.96
N GLY A 107 -30.58 4.73 -20.58
CA GLY A 107 -30.79 5.13 -19.18
C GLY A 107 -31.90 6.14 -18.85
N ASP A 108 -32.10 7.22 -19.61
CA ASP A 108 -32.99 8.32 -19.16
C ASP A 108 -33.63 9.11 -20.33
N PRO A 109 -34.98 9.19 -20.43
CA PRO A 109 -35.66 10.00 -21.45
C PRO A 109 -35.59 11.51 -21.23
N LYS A 110 -35.04 12.03 -20.11
CA LYS A 110 -34.95 13.47 -19.80
C LYS A 110 -33.54 14.01 -19.54
N GLY A 111 -32.49 13.19 -19.56
CA GLY A 111 -31.13 13.58 -19.15
C GLY A 111 -30.23 14.08 -20.29
N GLY A 112 -29.56 15.22 -20.08
CA GLY A 112 -28.65 15.86 -21.03
C GLY A 112 -27.38 15.06 -21.42
N PHE A 113 -26.65 15.59 -22.39
CA PHE A 113 -25.63 14.94 -23.26
C PHE A 113 -24.33 14.39 -22.61
N THR A 114 -24.29 13.97 -21.34
CA THR A 114 -22.99 13.85 -20.62
C THR A 114 -22.54 12.44 -20.20
N HIS A 115 -23.22 11.34 -20.55
CA HIS A 115 -22.76 9.99 -20.14
C HIS A 115 -22.04 9.20 -21.25
N PHE A 116 -20.77 8.87 -20.99
CA PHE A 116 -19.88 8.02 -21.78
C PHE A 116 -19.62 6.73 -20.97
N ALA A 117 -19.82 5.55 -21.57
CA ALA A 117 -19.45 4.29 -20.95
C ALA A 117 -18.27 3.64 -21.70
N PRO A 118 -17.25 3.17 -20.98
CA PRO A 118 -16.11 2.50 -21.59
C PRO A 118 -16.54 1.16 -22.22
N VAL A 119 -16.01 0.87 -23.40
CA VAL A 119 -16.14 -0.45 -24.02
C VAL A 119 -14.96 -1.31 -23.57
N ARG A 120 -15.28 -2.43 -22.92
CA ARG A 120 -14.31 -3.45 -22.56
C ARG A 120 -14.50 -4.66 -23.46
N ALA A 121 -13.53 -5.56 -23.50
CA ALA A 121 -13.69 -6.81 -24.23
C ALA A 121 -13.05 -7.99 -23.51
N PHE A 122 -13.50 -9.18 -23.88
CA PHE A 122 -12.79 -10.41 -23.60
C PHE A 122 -12.27 -11.03 -24.88
N ALA A 123 -11.05 -11.56 -24.85
CA ALA A 123 -10.50 -12.37 -25.91
C ALA A 123 -10.64 -13.85 -25.57
N CYS A 124 -11.16 -14.64 -26.51
CA CYS A 124 -11.19 -16.09 -26.37
C CYS A 124 -9.79 -16.67 -26.58
N THR A 125 -9.30 -17.40 -25.59
CA THR A 125 -8.00 -18.11 -25.66
C THR A 125 -8.00 -19.25 -26.68
N SER A 126 -9.16 -19.78 -27.04
CA SER A 126 -9.28 -20.93 -27.94
C SER A 126 -9.40 -20.53 -29.41
N CYS A 127 -10.21 -19.53 -29.74
CA CYS A 127 -10.48 -19.12 -31.12
C CYS A 127 -10.08 -17.67 -31.46
N GLY A 128 -9.54 -16.90 -30.50
CA GLY A 128 -9.11 -15.52 -30.72
C GLY A 128 -10.24 -14.49 -30.87
N PHE A 129 -11.51 -14.90 -30.79
CA PHE A 129 -12.64 -13.99 -30.96
C PHE A 129 -12.74 -12.97 -29.82
N LEU A 130 -13.04 -11.71 -30.17
CA LEU A 130 -13.24 -10.62 -29.21
C LEU A 130 -14.73 -10.48 -28.90
N HIS A 131 -15.06 -10.48 -27.60
CA HIS A 131 -16.39 -10.27 -27.06
C HIS A 131 -16.45 -8.89 -26.39
N PRO A 132 -16.77 -7.82 -27.14
CA PRO A 132 -16.92 -6.50 -26.56
C PRO A 132 -18.21 -6.40 -25.74
N PHE A 133 -18.15 -5.64 -24.65
CA PHE A 133 -19.29 -5.33 -23.79
C PHE A 133 -19.16 -3.90 -23.25
N ILE A 134 -20.30 -3.30 -22.94
CA ILE A 134 -20.36 -1.97 -22.34
C ILE A 134 -20.36 -2.17 -20.83
N ASP A 135 -19.35 -1.61 -20.16
CA ASP A 135 -19.31 -1.62 -18.70
C ASP A 135 -20.13 -0.44 -18.17
N MET A 136 -21.31 -0.74 -17.61
CA MET A 136 -22.21 0.26 -17.03
C MET A 136 -22.03 0.42 -15.52
N ASP A 137 -21.04 -0.25 -14.90
CA ASP A 137 -20.77 -0.10 -13.48
C ASP A 137 -19.88 1.14 -13.24
N PRO A 138 -20.41 2.23 -12.68
CA PRO A 138 -19.67 3.50 -12.56
C PRO A 138 -18.50 3.43 -11.56
N GLY A 139 -18.43 2.38 -10.73
CA GLY A 139 -17.38 2.22 -9.71
C GLY A 139 -16.04 1.73 -10.23
N ASP A 140 -15.94 1.44 -11.54
CA ASP A 140 -14.81 0.71 -12.11
C ASP A 140 -14.23 1.40 -13.35
N LEU A 141 -14.30 2.74 -13.39
CA LEU A 141 -13.56 3.52 -14.39
C LEU A 141 -12.07 3.15 -14.30
N PRO A 142 -11.41 2.81 -15.42
CA PRO A 142 -9.97 2.62 -15.40
C PRO A 142 -9.35 3.91 -14.88
N MET A 143 -8.41 3.76 -13.95
CA MET A 143 -7.53 4.78 -13.37
C MET A 143 -7.58 6.10 -14.12
N GLU A 144 -7.90 7.18 -13.41
CA GLU A 144 -7.62 8.55 -13.83
C GLU A 144 -6.40 8.54 -14.74
N VAL A 145 -6.62 8.72 -16.04
CA VAL A 145 -5.57 9.19 -16.92
C VAL A 145 -5.32 10.58 -16.38
N ARG A 146 -4.41 10.67 -15.39
CA ARG A 146 -3.77 11.91 -15.05
C ARG A 146 -3.08 12.31 -16.34
N ALA A 147 -3.77 13.12 -17.14
CA ALA A 147 -3.12 14.01 -18.05
C ALA A 147 -1.99 14.60 -17.21
N SER A 148 -0.76 14.27 -17.59
CA SER A 148 0.43 14.83 -16.98
C SER A 148 0.21 16.33 -16.89
N GLU A 149 -0.10 16.81 -15.69
CA GLU A 149 -0.01 18.22 -15.36
C GLU A 149 1.45 18.56 -15.66
N GLU A 150 1.67 19.25 -16.77
CA GLU A 150 2.97 19.78 -17.14
C GLU A 150 3.44 20.62 -15.95
N ASP A 151 4.48 20.14 -15.26
CA ASP A 151 5.14 20.90 -14.22
C ASP A 151 5.50 22.27 -14.82
N PRO A 152 5.05 23.39 -14.23
CA PRO A 152 5.45 24.70 -14.71
C PRO A 152 6.98 24.78 -14.57
N GLN A 153 7.68 24.88 -15.71
CA GLN A 153 9.11 25.16 -15.69
C GLN A 153 9.31 26.50 -14.97
N PRO A 154 10.17 26.56 -13.94
CA PRO A 154 10.51 27.83 -13.33
C PRO A 154 11.20 28.69 -14.39
N ASP A 155 10.64 29.88 -14.60
CA ASP A 155 11.16 30.89 -15.51
C ASP A 155 12.61 31.22 -15.13
N ASP A 156 13.53 31.06 -16.08
CA ASP A 156 14.90 31.56 -15.99
C ASP A 156 14.86 33.10 -16.10
N GLU A 157 14.66 33.79 -14.98
CA GLU A 157 14.92 35.23 -14.84
C GLU A 157 16.23 35.49 -14.06
N GLU A 158 17.05 36.38 -14.65
CA GLU A 158 18.26 37.03 -14.13
C GLU A 158 19.51 36.14 -13.96
N GLU A 159 20.66 36.46 -14.54
CA GLU A 159 21.37 37.72 -14.32
C GLU A 159 21.95 38.36 -15.61
N ALA A 160 21.82 39.68 -15.65
CA ALA A 160 22.54 40.61 -16.50
C ALA A 160 23.96 40.91 -15.98
#